data_AF-A0A935MCQ3-F1
#
_entry.id   AF-A0A935MCQ3-F1
#
_cell.length_a   1.000
_cell.length_b   1.000
_cell.length_c   1.000
_cell.angle_alpha   90.00
_cell.angle_beta   90.00
_cell.angle_gamma   90.00
#
_symmetry.space_group_name_H-M   'P 1'
#
loop_
_entity.id
_entity.type
_entity.pdbx_description
1 polymer ?
#
loop_
_entity_poly.entity_id
_entity_poly.type
_entity_poly.pdbx_seq_one_letter_code
_entity_poly.pdbx_strand_id
1 'polypeptide(L)'
;MKYDGIILDPPKFGRGPKGEVWEVYKSLPSLLDMCRACLSDNPLFVIVTVYAVRASAIHIAQAMDEMMKRYKGNIDSGELVTRETSANRLLSQAVYARWSSK
;
A
#
# COMPACT_ATOMS: atom_id res chain seq x y z
N MET A 1 -5.34 17.55 11.84
CA MET A 1 -4.57 17.70 10.59
C MET A 1 -5.04 16.62 9.63
N LYS A 2 -5.20 16.92 8.35
CA LYS A 2 -5.64 15.98 7.31
C LYS A 2 -4.61 15.96 6.18
N TYR A 3 -4.50 14.85 5.46
CA TYR A 3 -3.53 14.68 4.37
C TYR A 3 -4.24 14.49 3.03
N ASP A 4 -3.75 15.18 2.00
CA ASP A 4 -4.21 14.98 0.62
C ASP A 4 -3.54 13.75 -0.03
N GLY A 5 -2.42 13.27 0.51
CA GLY A 5 -1.73 12.09 0.00
C GLY A 5 -1.04 11.31 1.10
N ILE A 6 -1.02 9.98 0.97
CA ILE A 6 -0.33 9.07 1.90
C ILE A 6 0.51 8.07 1.10
N ILE A 7 1.74 7.83 1.55
CA ILE A 7 2.62 6.77 1.06
C ILE A 7 2.96 5.87 2.25
N LEU A 8 2.69 4.58 2.12
CA LEU A 8 2.91 3.56 3.15
C LEU A 8 3.90 2.52 2.63
N ASP A 9 4.92 2.25 3.44
CA ASP A 9 5.88 1.17 3.19
C ASP A 9 6.01 0.26 4.42
N PRO A 10 4.94 -0.47 4.80
CA PRO A 10 4.97 -1.32 5.97
C PRO A 10 5.93 -2.52 5.79
N PRO A 11 6.78 -2.83 6.79
CA PRO A 11 7.61 -4.02 6.74
C PRO A 11 6.76 -5.29 6.87
N LYS A 12 7.28 -6.45 6.43
CA LYS A 12 6.60 -7.74 6.62
C LYS A 12 6.37 -8.07 8.10
N PHE A 13 7.40 -7.85 8.92
CA PHE A 13 7.39 -8.02 10.37
C PHE A 13 8.15 -6.86 11.02
N GLY A 14 7.74 -6.45 12.21
CA GLY A 14 8.41 -5.38 12.94
C GLY A 14 7.98 -5.30 14.40
N ARG A 15 8.52 -4.31 15.11
CA ARG A 15 8.08 -3.94 16.45
C ARG A 15 7.82 -2.44 16.52
N GLY A 16 6.72 -2.07 17.17
CA GLY A 16 6.44 -0.69 17.53
C GLY A 16 7.35 -0.18 18.65
N PRO A 17 7.35 1.13 18.92
CA PRO A 17 8.21 1.73 19.95
C PRO A 17 7.98 1.17 21.36
N LYS A 18 6.79 0.62 21.66
CA LYS A 18 6.46 0.03 22.95
C LYS A 18 6.50 -1.51 22.91
N GLY A 19 7.06 -2.09 21.86
CA GLY A 19 7.20 -3.53 21.68
C GLY A 19 6.00 -4.21 21.02
N GLU A 20 5.03 -3.44 20.51
CA GLU A 20 3.88 -3.99 19.78
C GLU A 20 4.35 -4.82 18.60
N VAL A 21 3.81 -6.02 18.41
CA VAL A 21 4.18 -6.87 17.28
C VAL A 21 3.46 -6.37 16.04
N TRP A 22 4.22 -6.08 15.00
CA TRP A 22 3.71 -5.80 13.66
C TRP A 22 3.89 -7.03 12.77
N GLU A 23 2.80 -7.46 12.14
CA GLU A 23 2.80 -8.43 11.04
C GLU A 23 1.87 -7.91 9.96
N VAL A 24 2.38 -7.74 8.74
CA VAL A 24 1.67 -7.02 7.67
C VAL A 24 0.25 -7.55 7.43
N TYR A 25 0.05 -8.87 7.35
CA TYR A 25 -1.28 -9.43 7.08
C TYR A 25 -2.28 -9.26 8.22
N LYS A 26 -1.80 -9.15 9.46
CA LYS A 26 -2.66 -8.96 10.64
C LYS A 26 -2.94 -7.49 10.90
N SER A 27 -1.94 -6.65 10.68
CA SER A 27 -1.96 -5.26 11.12
C SER A 27 -2.31 -4.26 10.00
N LEU A 28 -2.16 -4.63 8.72
CA LEU A 28 -2.44 -3.75 7.58
C LEU A 28 -3.89 -3.23 7.54
N PRO A 29 -4.94 -4.04 7.75
CA PRO A 29 -6.32 -3.53 7.72
C PRO A 29 -6.54 -2.39 8.72
N SER A 30 -6.08 -2.56 9.96
CA SER A 30 -6.18 -1.53 11.00
C SER A 30 -5.37 -0.28 10.65
N LEU A 31 -4.20 -0.42 10.02
CA LEU A 31 -3.40 0.71 9.55
C LEU A 31 -4.15 1.49 8.47
N LEU A 32 -4.75 0.82 7.48
CA LEU A 32 -5.48 1.47 6.39
C LEU A 32 -6.71 2.22 6.91
N ASP A 33 -7.44 1.66 7.89
CA ASP A 33 -8.57 2.34 8.53
C ASP A 33 -8.13 3.65 9.23
N MET A 34 -7.00 3.63 9.94
CA MET A 34 -6.43 4.82 10.55
C MET A 34 -5.99 5.84 9.50
N CYS A 35 -5.36 5.40 8.42
CA CYS A 35 -4.98 6.27 7.31
C CYS A 35 -6.21 6.96 6.70
N ARG A 36 -7.33 6.23 6.51
CA ARG A 36 -8.58 6.80 6.01
C ARG A 36 -9.12 7.90 6.93
N ALA A 37 -9.00 7.73 8.24
CA ALA A 37 -9.39 8.76 9.21
C ALA A 37 -8.51 10.01 9.11
N CYS A 38 -7.27 9.89 8.65
CA CYS A 38 -6.33 10.99 8.47
C CYS A 38 -6.41 11.67 7.10
N LEU A 39 -7.10 11.08 6.10
CA LEU A 39 -7.27 11.70 4.78
C LEU A 39 -8.16 12.95 4.82
N SER A 40 -7.85 13.89 3.94
CA SER A 40 -8.70 15.04 3.63
C SER A 40 -10.00 14.61 2.96
N ASP A 41 -10.91 15.57 2.77
CA ASP A 41 -12.17 15.32 2.09
C ASP A 41 -11.98 15.11 0.58
N ASN A 42 -10.85 15.59 0.02
CA ASN A 42 -10.50 15.50 -1.40
C ASN A 42 -9.08 14.92 -1.57
N PRO A 43 -8.83 13.65 -1.20
CA PRO A 43 -7.50 13.07 -1.32
C PRO A 43 -7.09 12.94 -2.80
N LEU A 44 -5.81 13.16 -3.06
CA LEU A 44 -5.17 13.06 -4.36
C LEU A 44 -4.70 11.63 -4.64
N PHE A 45 -4.07 10.98 -3.66
CA PHE A 45 -3.58 9.60 -3.82
C PHE A 45 -3.33 8.87 -2.50
N VAL A 46 -3.34 7.54 -2.56
CA VAL A 46 -2.79 6.65 -1.52
C VAL A 46 -1.95 5.60 -2.20
N ILE A 47 -0.73 5.39 -1.73
CA ILE A 47 0.19 4.36 -2.25
C ILE A 47 0.59 3.43 -1.12
N VAL A 48 0.55 2.12 -1.37
CA VAL A 48 1.06 1.09 -0.45
C VAL A 48 2.06 0.23 -1.22
N THR A 49 3.27 0.07 -0.67
CA THR A 49 4.26 -0.90 -1.13
C THR A 49 4.43 -2.00 -0.10
N VAL A 50 4.48 -3.26 -0.54
CA VAL A 50 4.69 -4.42 0.34
C VAL A 50 5.78 -5.31 -0.23
N TYR A 51 6.90 -5.41 0.49
CA TYR A 51 8.06 -6.27 0.17
C TYR A 51 7.84 -7.76 0.53
N ALA A 52 6.60 -8.22 0.58
CA ALA A 52 6.28 -9.60 0.95
C ALA A 52 6.10 -10.46 -0.30
N VAL A 53 7.08 -11.32 -0.57
CA VAL A 53 7.15 -12.25 -1.72
C VAL A 53 5.94 -13.21 -1.84
N ARG A 54 5.02 -13.22 -0.87
CA ARG A 54 3.79 -14.03 -0.89
C ARG A 54 2.50 -13.22 -1.01
N ALA A 55 2.56 -11.89 -0.91
CA ALA A 55 1.37 -11.06 -1.06
C ALA A 55 1.08 -10.90 -2.55
N SER A 56 -0.14 -11.22 -2.98
CA SER A 56 -0.58 -10.86 -4.32
C SER A 56 -0.90 -9.36 -4.36
N ALA A 57 -0.53 -8.69 -5.45
CA ALA A 57 -0.96 -7.31 -5.71
C ALA A 57 -2.49 -7.16 -5.63
N ILE A 58 -3.23 -8.20 -6.02
CA ILE A 58 -4.70 -8.25 -5.92
C ILE A 58 -5.17 -8.08 -4.47
N HIS A 59 -4.52 -8.75 -3.51
CA HIS A 59 -4.91 -8.65 -2.11
C HIS A 59 -4.76 -7.22 -1.58
N ILE A 60 -3.66 -6.55 -1.92
CA ILE A 60 -3.40 -5.17 -1.51
C ILE A 60 -4.37 -4.21 -2.22
N ALA A 61 -4.66 -4.45 -3.50
CA ALA A 61 -5.63 -3.66 -4.27
C ALA A 61 -7.04 -3.73 -3.67
N GLN A 62 -7.51 -4.92 -3.26
CA GLN A 62 -8.83 -5.09 -2.64
C GLN A 62 -8.91 -4.41 -1.28
N ALA A 63 -7.86 -4.50 -0.46
CA ALA A 63 -7.80 -3.80 0.82
C ALA A 63 -7.81 -2.26 0.63
N MET A 64 -7.14 -1.77 -0.42
CA MET A 64 -7.16 -0.36 -0.79
C MET A 64 -8.53 0.08 -1.32
N ASP A 65 -9.22 -0.75 -2.10
CA ASP A 65 -10.58 -0.49 -2.58
C ASP A 65 -11.56 -0.35 -1.43
N GLU A 66 -11.50 -1.26 -0.46
CA GLU A 66 -12.32 -1.19 0.75
C GLU A 66 -12.05 0.08 1.56
N MET A 67 -10.77 0.44 1.76
CA MET A 67 -10.36 1.67 2.44
C MET A 67 -10.90 2.92 1.71
N MET A 68 -10.82 2.93 0.38
CA MET A 68 -11.12 4.11 -0.44
C MET A 68 -12.55 4.17 -0.98
N LYS A 69 -13.40 3.20 -0.64
CA LYS A 69 -14.79 3.04 -1.14
C LYS A 69 -15.67 4.30 -1.13
N ARG A 70 -15.42 5.26 -0.21
CA ARG A 70 -16.16 6.53 -0.12
C ARG A 70 -15.68 7.61 -1.09
N TYR A 71 -14.54 7.42 -1.71
CA TYR A 71 -13.90 8.37 -2.61
C TYR A 71 -14.00 7.88 -4.05
N LYS A 72 -14.32 8.78 -4.98
CA LYS A 72 -14.26 8.48 -6.41
C LYS A 72 -12.81 8.49 -6.88
N GLY A 73 -12.38 7.45 -7.58
CA GLY A 73 -11.01 7.33 -8.08
C GLY A 73 -10.78 5.99 -8.76
N ASN A 74 -9.53 5.75 -9.15
CA ASN A 74 -9.09 4.52 -9.80
C ASN A 74 -8.03 3.82 -8.94
N ILE A 75 -7.99 2.48 -9.03
CA ILE A 75 -6.95 1.67 -8.39
C ILE A 75 -6.08 1.05 -9.47
N ASP A 76 -4.79 1.28 -9.35
CA ASP A 76 -3.75 0.62 -10.12
C ASP A 76 -2.92 -0.27 -9.19
N SER A 77 -2.55 -1.46 -9.63
CA SER A 77 -1.79 -2.40 -8.80
C SER A 77 -0.95 -3.34 -9.64
N GLY A 78 0.17 -3.78 -9.08
CA GLY A 78 1.08 -4.66 -9.78
C GLY A 78 2.36 -4.90 -8.98
N GLU A 79 3.43 -5.17 -9.71
CA GLU A 79 4.75 -5.39 -9.15
C GLU A 79 5.70 -4.25 -9.52
N LEU A 80 6.46 -3.79 -8.54
CA LEU A 80 7.64 -2.96 -8.74
C LEU A 80 8.79 -3.87 -9.12
N VAL A 81 9.34 -3.66 -10.32
CA VAL A 81 10.39 -4.51 -10.88
C VAL A 81 11.62 -3.69 -11.25
N THR A 82 12.80 -4.25 -11.04
CA THR A 82 14.05 -3.75 -11.61
C THR A 82 14.33 -4.50 -12.91
N ARG A 83 14.71 -3.76 -13.97
CA ARG A 83 15.07 -4.33 -15.27
C ARG A 83 16.58 -4.39 -15.40
N GLU A 84 17.11 -5.60 -15.59
CA GLU A 84 18.54 -5.81 -15.85
C GLU A 84 18.94 -5.27 -17.23
N THR A 85 20.07 -4.59 -17.34
CA THR A 85 20.56 -4.01 -18.61
C THR A 85 21.20 -5.03 -19.55
N SER A 86 21.81 -6.10 -19.03
CA SER A 86 22.55 -7.09 -19.82
C SER A 86 21.64 -8.02 -20.65
N ALA A 87 20.50 -8.44 -20.07
CA ALA A 87 19.61 -9.43 -20.67
C ALA A 87 18.12 -9.05 -20.61
N ASN A 88 17.80 -7.82 -20.20
CA ASN A 88 16.43 -7.28 -20.13
C ASN A 88 15.46 -8.07 -19.23
N ARG A 89 15.99 -8.87 -18.28
CA ARG A 89 15.19 -9.63 -17.31
C ARG A 89 14.57 -8.70 -16.27
N LEU A 90 13.41 -9.09 -15.76
CA LEU A 90 12.69 -8.39 -14.70
C LEU A 90 12.92 -9.09 -13.36
N LEU A 91 13.37 -8.33 -12.36
CA LEU A 91 13.50 -8.78 -10.98
C LEU A 91 12.46 -8.07 -10.10
N SER A 92 11.45 -8.82 -9.68
CA SER A 92 10.42 -8.32 -8.77
C SER A 92 11.00 -7.93 -7.41
N GLN A 93 10.63 -6.75 -6.93
CA GLN A 93 11.08 -6.17 -5.66
C GLN A 93 9.96 -6.12 -4.63
N ALA A 94 8.77 -5.68 -5.05
CA ALA A 94 7.62 -5.49 -4.18
C ALA A 94 6.32 -5.54 -4.99
N VAL A 95 5.20 -5.77 -4.30
CA VAL A 95 3.88 -5.46 -4.86
C VAL A 95 3.47 -4.06 -4.43
N TYR A 96 2.68 -3.39 -5.26
CA TYR A 96 2.08 -2.11 -4.93
C TYR A 96 0.58 -2.08 -5.23
N ALA A 97 -0.12 -1.22 -4.50
CA ALA A 97 -1.41 -0.69 -4.92
C ALA A 97 -1.39 0.83 -4.78
N ARG A 98 -2.05 1.51 -5.71
CA ARG A 98 -2.23 2.96 -5.72
C ARG A 98 -3.67 3.30 -6.04
N TRP A 99 -4.27 4.10 -5.17
CA TRP A 99 -5.52 4.79 -5.44
C TRP A 99 -5.19 6.23 -5.85
N SER A 100 -5.87 6.77 -6.86
CA SER A 100 -5.80 8.18 -7.23
C SER A 100 -7.17 8.74 -7.60
N SER A 101 -7.40 10.02 -7.31
CA SER A 101 -8.66 10.71 -7.67
C SER A 101 -8.78 11.03 -9.16
N LYS A 102 -7.69 10.87 -9.92
CA LYS A 102 -7.63 10.94 -11.39
C LYS A 102 -6.87 9.74 -11.92
#